data_AF-A0A093KQ63-F1
#
_entry.id   AF-A0A093KQ63-F1
#
_cell.length_a   1.000
_cell.length_b   1.000
_cell.length_c   1.000
_cell.angle_alpha   90.00
_cell.angle_beta   90.00
_cell.angle_gamma   90.00
#
_symmetry.space_group_name_H-M   'P 1'
#
loop_
_entity.id
_entity.type
_entity.pdbx_description
1 polymer ?
#
loop_
_entity_poly.entity_id
_entity_poly.type
_entity_poly.pdbx_seq_one_letter_code
_entity_poly.pdbx_strand_id
1 'polypeptide(L)'
;KQASEEVSKSLQAMKEILCGTTDKEPPTEIVAQLAQELYNSGLLVTLIANLQLIDFEGKKDVSQIFNNILRRQIGTRSPTVEYISAHPHILFMLLKGYESPNIALRCGIMLRECIRHEPLAKIILFSEQFRDFFKYVEMSTFDIASDAFATFKDLLTRHKLLVAEFLEQNYD
;
A
#
# COMPACT_ATOMS: atom_id res chain seq x y z
N LYS A 1 -6.09 20.60 -16.29
CA LYS A 1 -5.98 19.69 -17.46
C LYS A 1 -4.52 19.34 -17.74
N GLN A 2 -3.67 20.31 -18.08
CA GLN A 2 -2.24 20.07 -18.35
C GLN A 2 -1.50 19.33 -17.21
N ALA A 3 -1.63 19.78 -15.96
CA ALA A 3 -1.00 19.11 -14.81
C ALA A 3 -1.46 17.65 -14.60
N SER A 4 -2.72 17.34 -14.92
CA SER A 4 -3.22 15.96 -14.82
C SER A 4 -2.59 15.06 -15.87
N GLU A 5 -2.44 15.57 -17.11
CA GLU A 5 -1.80 14.81 -18.19
C GLU A 5 -0.32 14.56 -17.91
N GLU A 6 0.38 15.54 -17.32
CA GLU A 6 1.77 15.40 -16.90
C GLU A 6 1.91 14.32 -15.81
N VAL A 7 1.05 14.33 -14.79
CA VAL A 7 1.03 13.28 -13.75
C VAL A 7 0.81 11.90 -14.35
N SER A 8 -0.19 11.74 -15.24
CA SER A 8 -0.46 10.43 -15.87
C SER A 8 0.74 9.96 -16.71
N LYS A 9 1.38 10.84 -17.48
CA LYS A 9 2.59 10.51 -18.26
C LYS A 9 3.76 10.10 -17.35
N SER A 10 3.98 10.82 -16.26
CA SER A 10 5.04 10.51 -15.31
C SER A 10 4.79 9.18 -14.59
N LEU A 11 3.54 8.89 -14.18
CA LEU A 11 3.18 7.62 -13.57
C LEU A 11 3.40 6.45 -14.55
N GLN A 12 3.00 6.61 -15.80
CA GLN A 12 3.23 5.61 -16.82
C GLN A 12 4.72 5.34 -17.03
N ALA A 13 5.55 6.39 -17.15
CA ALA A 13 7.00 6.24 -17.29
C ALA A 13 7.64 5.54 -16.07
N MET A 14 7.24 5.91 -14.85
CA MET A 14 7.68 5.23 -13.63
C MET A 14 7.28 3.75 -13.62
N LYS A 15 6.06 3.43 -14.05
CA LYS A 15 5.57 2.07 -14.14
C LYS A 15 6.38 1.23 -15.14
N GLU A 16 6.67 1.79 -16.32
CA GLU A 16 7.48 1.11 -17.34
C GLU A 16 8.89 0.81 -16.84
N ILE A 17 9.49 1.72 -16.07
CA ILE A 17 10.80 1.51 -15.43
C ILE A 17 10.76 0.36 -14.40
N LEU A 18 9.68 0.25 -13.62
CA LEU A 18 9.59 -0.71 -12.51
C LEU A 18 9.08 -2.10 -12.92
N CYS A 19 8.14 -2.15 -13.86
CA CYS A 19 7.49 -3.38 -14.30
C CYS A 19 8.10 -3.96 -15.58
N GLY A 20 8.93 -3.19 -16.28
CA GLY A 20 9.40 -3.53 -17.62
C GLY A 20 8.31 -3.34 -18.68
N THR A 21 8.71 -3.52 -19.94
CA THR A 21 7.79 -3.61 -21.08
C THR A 21 7.70 -5.06 -21.55
N THR A 22 6.78 -5.38 -22.46
CA THR A 22 6.57 -6.75 -23.00
C THR A 22 7.83 -7.43 -23.52
N ASP A 23 8.89 -6.66 -23.85
CA ASP A 23 10.10 -7.18 -24.50
C ASP A 23 11.40 -7.00 -23.70
N LYS A 24 11.39 -6.31 -22.54
CA LYS A 24 12.61 -6.04 -21.77
C LYS A 24 12.37 -6.04 -20.26
N GLU A 25 13.16 -6.85 -19.54
CA GLU A 25 13.25 -6.76 -18.09
C GLU A 25 13.80 -5.38 -17.66
N PRO A 26 13.29 -4.83 -16.56
CA PRO A 26 13.68 -3.51 -16.10
C PRO A 26 15.14 -3.52 -15.61
N PRO A 27 15.99 -2.56 -16.04
CA PRO A 27 17.39 -2.52 -15.62
C PRO A 27 17.51 -2.33 -14.10
N THR A 28 18.12 -3.27 -13.40
CA THR A 28 18.22 -3.31 -11.93
C THR A 28 18.75 -2.02 -11.32
N GLU A 29 19.72 -1.38 -11.98
CA GLU A 29 20.32 -0.12 -11.55
C GLU A 29 19.31 1.05 -11.61
N ILE A 30 18.55 1.15 -12.71
CA ILE A 30 17.53 2.21 -12.87
C ILE A 30 16.39 2.00 -11.87
N VAL A 31 15.97 0.75 -11.65
CA VAL A 31 14.98 0.40 -10.61
C VAL A 31 15.48 0.80 -9.22
N ALA A 32 16.76 0.55 -8.92
CA ALA A 32 17.36 0.93 -7.65
C ALA A 32 17.38 2.45 -7.46
N GLN A 33 17.78 3.19 -8.50
CA GLN A 33 17.80 4.65 -8.48
C GLN A 33 16.40 5.24 -8.30
N LEU A 34 15.41 4.74 -9.06
CA LEU A 34 14.03 5.20 -8.92
C LEU A 34 13.47 4.89 -7.53
N ALA A 35 13.69 3.68 -7.00
CA ALA A 35 13.25 3.33 -5.65
C ALA A 35 13.88 4.27 -4.60
N GLN A 36 15.18 4.55 -4.72
CA GLN A 36 15.86 5.46 -3.81
C GLN A 36 15.29 6.88 -3.86
N GLU A 37 15.04 7.41 -5.06
CA GLU A 37 14.43 8.73 -5.24
C GLU A 37 12.99 8.79 -4.72
N LEU A 38 12.22 7.70 -4.86
CA LEU A 38 10.88 7.61 -4.28
C LEU A 38 10.89 7.74 -2.74
N TYR A 39 11.91 7.19 -2.09
CA TYR A 39 12.09 7.33 -0.64
C TYR A 39 12.57 8.73 -0.26
N ASN A 40 13.61 9.23 -0.93
CA ASN A 40 14.25 10.51 -0.60
C ASN A 40 13.30 11.70 -0.80
N SER A 41 12.48 11.66 -1.85
CA SER A 41 11.53 12.72 -2.17
C SER A 41 10.22 12.66 -1.37
N GLY A 42 9.95 11.53 -0.69
CA GLY A 42 8.64 11.28 -0.08
C GLY A 42 7.51 11.18 -1.10
N LEU A 43 7.81 10.91 -2.37
CA LEU A 43 6.81 10.87 -3.44
C LEU A 43 5.73 9.81 -3.18
N LEU A 44 6.07 8.67 -2.57
CA LEU A 44 5.08 7.64 -2.21
C LEU A 44 4.00 8.18 -1.26
N VAL A 45 4.42 8.93 -0.25
CA VAL A 45 3.50 9.56 0.71
C VAL A 45 2.62 10.55 -0.04
N THR A 46 3.22 11.38 -0.89
CA THR A 46 2.51 12.40 -1.68
C THR A 46 1.47 11.78 -2.61
N LEU A 47 1.80 10.68 -3.29
CA LEU A 47 0.89 9.97 -4.19
C LEU A 47 -0.30 9.36 -3.42
N ILE A 48 -0.08 8.79 -2.24
CA ILE A 48 -1.17 8.23 -1.42
C ILE A 48 -2.05 9.36 -0.85
N ALA A 49 -1.44 10.44 -0.33
CA ALA A 49 -2.17 11.58 0.24
C ALA A 49 -3.07 12.27 -0.80
N ASN A 50 -2.61 12.34 -2.05
CA ASN A 50 -3.31 13.01 -3.14
C ASN A 50 -4.01 12.03 -4.09
N LEU A 51 -4.17 10.76 -3.71
CA LEU A 51 -4.70 9.71 -4.58
C LEU A 51 -6.10 10.06 -5.15
N GLN A 52 -6.89 10.82 -4.40
CA GLN A 52 -8.21 11.29 -4.86
C GLN A 52 -8.15 12.23 -6.07
N LEU A 53 -7.08 13.03 -6.18
CA LEU A 53 -6.86 14.03 -7.23
C LEU A 53 -6.34 13.43 -8.53
N ILE A 54 -5.80 12.22 -8.49
CA ILE A 54 -5.26 11.49 -9.65
C ILE A 54 -6.43 10.94 -10.47
N ASP A 55 -6.29 10.82 -11.78
CA ASP A 55 -7.31 10.22 -12.64
C ASP A 55 -7.48 8.70 -12.37
N PHE A 56 -8.50 8.08 -12.98
CA PHE A 56 -8.82 6.68 -12.71
C PHE A 56 -7.67 5.71 -13.06
N GLU A 57 -7.02 5.91 -14.21
CA GLU A 57 -5.90 5.04 -14.62
C GLU A 57 -4.65 5.37 -13.82
N GLY A 58 -4.38 6.65 -13.54
CA GLY A 58 -3.29 7.04 -12.65
C GLY A 58 -3.40 6.43 -11.25
N LYS A 59 -4.60 6.33 -10.66
CA LYS A 59 -4.80 5.63 -9.37
C LYS A 59 -4.38 4.16 -9.43
N LYS A 60 -4.64 3.49 -10.56
CA LYS A 60 -4.26 2.09 -10.79
C LYS A 60 -2.75 1.97 -10.96
N ASP A 61 -2.13 2.89 -11.68
CA ASP A 61 -0.67 2.94 -11.85
C ASP A 61 0.04 3.18 -10.52
N VAL A 62 -0.47 4.08 -9.66
CA VAL A 62 0.06 4.29 -8.30
C VAL A 62 0.06 2.99 -7.49
N SER A 63 -1.05 2.24 -7.48
CA SER A 63 -1.12 0.96 -6.78
C SER A 63 -0.13 -0.06 -7.34
N GLN A 64 0.07 -0.10 -8.66
CA GLN A 64 1.02 -1.01 -9.30
C GLN A 64 2.47 -0.64 -8.96
N ILE A 65 2.83 0.64 -9.04
CA ILE A 65 4.14 1.17 -8.66
C ILE A 65 4.43 0.85 -7.20
N PHE A 66 3.51 1.18 -6.29
CA PHE A 66 3.64 0.94 -4.85
C PHE A 66 3.88 -0.54 -4.55
N ASN A 67 3.06 -1.43 -5.13
CA ASN A 67 3.18 -2.86 -4.89
C ASN A 67 4.47 -3.45 -5.48
N ASN A 68 4.92 -2.95 -6.64
CA ASN A 68 6.16 -3.41 -7.27
C ASN A 68 7.37 -3.09 -6.40
N ILE A 69 7.51 -1.84 -5.95
CA ILE A 69 8.62 -1.47 -5.07
C ILE A 69 8.53 -2.14 -3.70
N LEU A 70 7.32 -2.40 -3.19
CA LEU A 70 7.14 -3.07 -1.90
C LEU A 70 7.67 -4.50 -1.93
N ARG A 71 7.46 -5.21 -3.04
CA ARG A 71 7.93 -6.58 -3.26
C ARG A 71 9.42 -6.67 -3.57
N ARG A 72 10.08 -5.54 -3.85
CA ARG A 72 11.50 -5.51 -4.23
C ARG A 72 12.38 -5.99 -3.07
N GLN A 73 13.32 -6.88 -3.39
CA GLN A 73 14.32 -7.39 -2.46
C GLN A 73 15.74 -7.07 -2.93
N ILE A 74 16.63 -6.82 -1.99
CA ILE A 74 18.08 -6.69 -2.20
C ILE A 74 18.74 -7.72 -1.28
N GLY A 75 19.11 -8.87 -1.83
CA GLY A 75 19.48 -10.04 -1.02
C GLY A 75 18.30 -10.50 -0.17
N THR A 76 18.46 -10.55 1.15
CA THR A 76 17.41 -10.90 2.11
C THR A 76 16.62 -9.70 2.64
N ARG A 77 17.01 -8.47 2.25
CA ARG A 77 16.39 -7.24 2.74
C ARG A 77 15.26 -6.79 1.83
N SER A 78 14.26 -6.16 2.42
CA SER A 78 13.14 -5.51 1.71
C SER A 78 13.16 -4.01 2.01
N PRO A 79 13.86 -3.19 1.21
CA PRO A 79 14.08 -1.76 1.51
C PRO A 79 12.78 -0.97 1.72
N THR A 80 11.74 -1.26 0.93
CA THR A 80 10.45 -0.57 1.08
C THR A 80 9.74 -0.94 2.38
N VAL A 81 9.87 -2.20 2.83
CA VAL A 81 9.30 -2.64 4.12
C VAL A 81 10.00 -1.92 5.26
N GLU A 82 11.33 -1.80 5.19
CA GLU A 82 12.12 -1.04 6.17
C GLU A 82 11.73 0.44 6.17
N TYR A 83 11.59 1.04 4.98
CA TYR A 83 11.15 2.42 4.82
C TYR A 83 9.76 2.67 5.43
N ILE A 84 8.77 1.82 5.13
CA ILE A 84 7.41 1.97 5.69
C ILE A 84 7.41 1.70 7.20
N SER A 85 8.24 0.77 7.69
CA SER A 85 8.38 0.52 9.14
C SER A 85 8.90 1.76 9.88
N ALA A 86 9.80 2.52 9.26
CA ALA A 86 10.27 3.81 9.78
C ALA A 86 9.25 4.96 9.60
N HIS A 87 8.24 4.77 8.74
CA HIS A 87 7.23 5.78 8.39
C HIS A 87 5.80 5.20 8.46
N PRO A 88 5.33 4.76 9.65
CA PRO A 88 4.08 4.01 9.79
C PRO A 88 2.83 4.80 9.39
N HIS A 89 2.91 6.13 9.33
CA HIS A 89 1.83 7.00 8.83
C HIS A 89 1.33 6.61 7.43
N ILE A 90 2.19 6.01 6.59
CA ILE A 90 1.82 5.49 5.27
C ILE A 90 0.73 4.42 5.39
N LEU A 91 0.87 3.50 6.35
CA LEU A 91 -0.11 2.43 6.59
C LEU A 91 -1.44 3.01 7.05
N PHE A 92 -1.41 4.02 7.92
CA PHE A 92 -2.63 4.67 8.43
C PHE A 92 -3.33 5.53 7.38
N MET A 93 -2.59 6.15 6.46
CA MET A 93 -3.16 6.83 5.29
C MET A 93 -3.88 5.86 4.36
N LEU A 94 -3.29 4.68 4.11
CA LEU A 94 -3.92 3.63 3.33
C LEU A 94 -5.19 3.11 4.03
N LEU A 95 -5.11 2.84 5.34
CA LEU A 95 -6.26 2.38 6.12
C LEU A 95 -7.41 3.39 6.11
N LYS A 96 -7.12 4.66 6.37
CA LYS A 96 -8.12 5.75 6.32
C LYS A 96 -8.72 5.92 4.91
N GLY A 97 -8.04 5.43 3.87
CA GLY A 97 -8.55 5.40 2.51
C GLY A 97 -9.90 4.69 2.35
N TYR A 98 -10.25 3.75 3.25
CA TYR A 98 -11.57 3.11 3.28
C TYR A 98 -12.73 4.10 3.49
N GLU A 99 -12.49 5.24 4.15
CA GLU A 99 -13.49 6.30 4.34
C GLU A 99 -13.83 7.06 3.05
N SER A 100 -13.06 6.84 1.99
CA SER A 100 -13.15 7.58 0.73
C SER A 100 -13.51 6.64 -0.43
N PRO A 101 -14.80 6.59 -0.85
CA PRO A 101 -15.26 5.61 -1.84
C PRO A 101 -14.47 5.56 -3.14
N ASN A 102 -14.01 6.73 -3.62
CA ASN A 102 -13.26 6.86 -4.87
C ASN A 102 -11.86 6.24 -4.86
N ILE A 103 -11.30 5.95 -3.68
CA ILE A 103 -9.95 5.39 -3.52
C ILE A 103 -9.89 4.14 -2.63
N ALA A 104 -10.98 3.82 -1.92
CA ALA A 104 -11.03 2.73 -0.93
C ALA A 104 -10.43 1.42 -1.46
N LEU A 105 -10.88 0.95 -2.63
CA LEU A 105 -10.39 -0.30 -3.22
C LEU A 105 -8.90 -0.24 -3.61
N ARG A 106 -8.40 0.93 -4.04
CA ARG A 106 -6.97 1.11 -4.36
C ARG A 106 -6.12 1.09 -3.10
N CYS A 107 -6.59 1.74 -2.05
CA CYS A 107 -5.96 1.68 -0.74
C CYS A 107 -5.98 0.27 -0.17
N GLY A 108 -7.10 -0.46 -0.26
CA GLY A 108 -7.20 -1.85 0.17
C GLY A 108 -6.21 -2.78 -0.52
N ILE A 109 -6.03 -2.64 -1.84
CA ILE A 109 -5.03 -3.40 -2.61
C ILE A 109 -3.61 -3.13 -2.09
N MET A 110 -3.22 -1.87 -1.88
CA MET A 110 -1.89 -1.51 -1.39
C MET A 110 -1.69 -1.94 0.07
N LEU A 111 -2.71 -1.78 0.90
CA LEU A 111 -2.68 -2.17 2.31
C LEU A 111 -2.54 -3.69 2.47
N ARG A 112 -3.28 -4.46 1.66
CA ARG A 112 -3.17 -5.93 1.65
C ARG A 112 -1.80 -6.41 1.22
N GLU A 113 -1.12 -5.69 0.32
CA GLU A 113 0.27 -6.00 -0.01
C GLU A 113 1.23 -5.66 1.13
N CYS A 114 1.01 -4.56 1.87
CA CYS A 114 1.79 -4.23 3.06
C CYS A 114 1.74 -5.36 4.11
N ILE A 115 0.53 -5.82 4.45
CA ILE A 115 0.33 -6.82 5.51
C ILE A 115 0.85 -8.22 5.14
N ARG A 116 1.30 -8.45 3.91
CA ARG A 116 2.05 -9.68 3.56
C ARG A 116 3.37 -9.76 4.30
N HIS A 117 3.91 -8.61 4.72
CA HIS A 117 5.13 -8.51 5.51
C HIS A 117 4.78 -8.39 6.99
N GLU A 118 5.26 -9.34 7.79
CA GLU A 118 4.97 -9.43 9.23
C GLU A 118 5.26 -8.12 9.99
N PRO A 119 6.37 -7.38 9.74
CA PRO A 119 6.62 -6.11 10.44
C PRO A 119 5.53 -5.06 10.21
N LEU A 120 4.99 -4.97 8.99
CA LEU A 120 3.95 -3.99 8.65
C LEU A 120 2.58 -4.42 9.18
N ALA A 121 2.29 -5.73 9.13
CA ALA A 121 1.09 -6.29 9.74
C ALA A 121 1.07 -6.02 11.26
N LYS A 122 2.21 -6.19 11.94
CA LYS A 122 2.36 -5.91 13.38
C LYS A 122 2.04 -4.46 13.71
N ILE A 123 2.52 -3.50 12.91
CA ILE A 123 2.24 -2.08 13.12
C ILE A 123 0.74 -1.81 13.10
N ILE A 124 0.00 -2.36 12.12
CA ILE A 124 -1.45 -2.13 12.03
C ILE A 124 -2.17 -2.87 13.15
N LEU A 125 -1.87 -4.16 13.35
CA LEU A 125 -2.60 -5.02 14.27
C LEU A 125 -2.55 -4.51 15.72
N PHE A 126 -1.39 -4.00 16.16
CA PHE A 126 -1.20 -3.45 17.50
C PHE A 126 -1.49 -1.94 17.59
N SER A 127 -2.05 -1.32 16.56
CA SER A 127 -2.43 0.10 16.57
C SER A 127 -3.87 0.29 17.05
N GLU A 128 -4.17 1.49 17.56
CA GLU A 128 -5.56 1.86 17.88
C GLU A 128 -6.46 1.86 16.63
N GLN A 129 -5.88 2.18 15.47
CA GLN A 129 -6.57 2.24 14.19
C GLN A 129 -7.04 0.87 13.70
N PHE A 130 -6.50 -0.24 14.23
CA PHE A 130 -7.02 -1.58 13.93
C PHE A 130 -8.54 -1.68 14.17
N ARG A 131 -9.04 -1.00 15.21
CA ARG A 131 -10.46 -1.00 15.57
C ARG A 131 -11.35 -0.35 14.51
N ASP A 132 -10.78 0.48 13.64
CA ASP A 132 -11.53 1.08 12.54
C ASP A 132 -12.07 0.04 11.55
N PHE A 133 -11.45 -1.16 11.48
CA PHE A 133 -11.99 -2.26 10.67
C PHE A 133 -13.41 -2.68 11.10
N PHE A 134 -13.77 -2.63 12.39
CA PHE A 134 -15.13 -2.94 12.82
C PHE A 134 -16.17 -2.00 12.19
N LYS A 135 -15.81 -0.73 12.01
CA LYS A 135 -16.62 0.24 11.26
C LYS A 135 -16.58 -0.03 9.76
N TYR A 136 -15.41 -0.32 9.20
CA TYR A 136 -15.26 -0.48 7.75
C TYR A 136 -15.98 -1.72 7.19
N VAL A 137 -16.01 -2.82 7.94
CA VAL A 137 -16.73 -4.04 7.52
C VAL A 137 -18.26 -3.90 7.57
N GLU A 138 -18.77 -2.88 8.25
CA GLU A 138 -20.20 -2.57 8.37
C GLU A 138 -20.65 -1.45 7.42
N MET A 139 -19.79 -0.99 6.52
CA MET A 139 -20.14 0.06 5.56
C MET A 139 -21.28 -0.38 4.63
N SER A 140 -22.18 0.56 4.30
CA SER A 140 -23.32 0.31 3.42
C SER A 140 -22.93 -0.01 1.97
N THR A 141 -21.72 0.38 1.55
CA THR A 141 -21.20 0.05 0.22
C THR A 141 -20.56 -1.33 0.25
N PHE A 142 -21.27 -2.33 -0.28
CA PHE A 142 -20.88 -3.74 -0.23
C PHE A 142 -19.44 -4.00 -0.69
N ASP A 143 -19.01 -3.42 -1.83
CA ASP A 143 -17.66 -3.65 -2.36
C ASP A 143 -16.57 -3.17 -1.40
N ILE A 144 -16.80 -2.04 -0.72
CA ILE A 144 -15.86 -1.46 0.24
C ILE A 144 -15.84 -2.30 1.53
N ALA A 145 -17.01 -2.64 2.05
CA ALA A 145 -17.14 -3.46 3.25
C ALA A 145 -16.51 -4.85 3.07
N SER A 146 -16.76 -5.50 1.93
CA SER A 146 -16.20 -6.79 1.55
C SER A 146 -14.67 -6.73 1.40
N ASP A 147 -14.16 -5.67 0.76
CA ASP A 147 -12.71 -5.45 0.63
C ASP A 147 -12.04 -5.19 1.99
N ALA A 148 -12.67 -4.39 2.85
CA ALA A 148 -12.20 -4.15 4.22
C ALA A 148 -12.19 -5.45 5.04
N PHE A 149 -13.23 -6.28 4.91
CA PHE A 149 -13.32 -7.58 5.58
C PHE A 149 -12.22 -8.53 5.09
N ALA A 150 -11.90 -8.52 3.79
CA ALA A 150 -10.80 -9.31 3.27
C ALA A 150 -9.45 -8.91 3.89
N THR A 151 -9.21 -7.60 4.06
CA THR A 151 -8.00 -7.08 4.72
C THR A 151 -7.97 -7.42 6.21
N PHE A 152 -9.10 -7.24 6.92
CA PHE A 152 -9.26 -7.57 8.33
C PHE A 152 -9.01 -9.06 8.59
N LYS A 153 -9.61 -9.93 7.78
CA LYS A 153 -9.38 -11.38 7.83
C LYS A 153 -7.92 -11.73 7.59
N ASP A 154 -7.26 -11.12 6.62
CA ASP A 154 -5.86 -11.42 6.29
C ASP A 154 -4.92 -11.02 7.44
N LEU A 155 -5.16 -9.86 8.06
CA LEU A 155 -4.46 -9.42 9.28
C LEU A 155 -4.59 -10.43 10.43
N LEU A 156 -5.79 -11.01 10.60
CA LEU A 156 -6.11 -11.97 11.67
C LEU A 156 -5.80 -13.43 11.33
N THR A 157 -5.23 -13.74 10.17
CA THR A 157 -5.01 -15.15 9.79
C THR A 157 -3.67 -15.45 9.13
N ARG A 158 -2.98 -14.45 8.59
CA ARG A 158 -1.72 -14.65 7.84
C ARG A 158 -0.53 -15.01 8.74
N HIS A 159 -0.23 -14.16 9.70
CA HIS A 159 0.96 -14.29 10.56
C HIS A 159 0.58 -14.95 11.88
N LYS A 160 0.44 -16.28 11.87
CA LYS A 160 -0.19 -17.06 12.95
C LYS A 160 0.35 -16.76 14.34
N LEU A 161 1.67 -16.64 14.51
CA LEU A 161 2.29 -16.36 15.81
C LEU A 161 1.97 -14.95 16.30
N LEU A 162 2.13 -13.95 15.43
CA LEU A 162 1.78 -12.55 15.71
C LEU A 162 0.31 -12.39 16.09
N VAL A 163 -0.58 -13.07 15.36
CA VAL A 163 -2.02 -13.03 15.62
C VAL A 163 -2.37 -13.70 16.93
N ALA A 164 -1.79 -14.87 17.23
CA ALA A 164 -2.03 -15.56 18.49
C ALA A 164 -1.63 -14.68 19.68
N GLU A 165 -0.45 -14.06 19.62
CA GLU A 165 0.01 -13.09 20.61
C GLU A 165 -0.98 -11.92 20.77
N PHE A 166 -1.41 -11.34 19.65
CA PHE A 166 -2.38 -10.23 19.68
C PHE A 166 -3.70 -10.62 20.33
N LEU A 167 -4.28 -11.76 19.93
CA LEU A 167 -5.58 -12.22 20.43
C LEU A 167 -5.52 -12.62 21.91
N GLU A 168 -4.42 -13.22 22.37
CA GLU A 168 -4.22 -13.53 23.79
C GLU A 168 -4.14 -12.26 24.64
N GLN A 169 -3.50 -11.20 24.14
CA GLN A 169 -3.34 -9.94 24.86
C GLN A 169 -4.59 -9.03 24.81
N ASN A 170 -5.46 -9.21 23.81
CA ASN A 170 -6.57 -8.30 23.51
C ASN A 170 -7.90 -9.06 23.37
N TYR A 171 -8.10 -10.11 24.19
CA TYR A 171 -9.30 -10.94 24.14
C TYR A 171 -10.57 -10.20 24.62
N ASP A 172 -10.41 -9.33 25.63
CA ASP A 172 -11.49 -8.53 26.23
C ASP A 172 -11.87 -7.33 25.35
#